data_AF-A0A545TUW1-F1
#
_entry.id   AF-A0A545TUW1-F1
#
_cell.length_a   1.000
_cell.length_b   1.000
_cell.length_c   1.000
_cell.angle_alpha   90.00
_cell.angle_beta   90.00
_cell.angle_gamma   90.00
#
_symmetry.space_group_name_H-M   'P 1'
#
loop_
_entity.id
_entity.type
_entity.pdbx_description
1 polymer ?
#
loop_
_entity_poly.entity_id
_entity_poly.type
_entity_poly.pdbx_seq_one_letter_code
_entity_poly.pdbx_strand_id
1 'polypeptide(L)'
;MGIVNRIFNIVSKIPYTNTFLNRYATNRICTIIKPRPRAFSLWSHQPMPRGSTPTPTGYEEQGAVGDYTTWPMLTNRLYFARHLPPADPGYTTQLPEDRPYNPDTGATGAVTALFRREGSMKPSRSSLLFMFFAQWFTDSVLRVDPGDRRKNTSNHNIDLCQIYGLTETAANALRSKRGGKLRSQHIDGAEYPDYLGTVDAGGHWQVKEHYRVLPYTSDERLAQIFGAWPQDRKHKLYATGLDRGNSSIGYVAISTLFLREHNRICDELHNRYPAWDDERLFQTARMINTVILMKLVIEEYINHIAGLRLFKLDHTFAERQAWYRTPWIALEFDLLYRWHGLIPDQIVIGGRNYDHLQYRVNNALFEAAGLGSVIQAASVQAAGAISLQNVPEFMLGAEYATVRMGRDFRLRPYNDYRRQFGFKPLSRFDELTDDAQLIDALKGLYNDVNQVEFIVGMFAQGSVGEGLFGDLLNAMVAYDAFTQIYTNPLLSQNVYNAHTFSDYGLQLIEKTTSLADLVHRNLADSDEVAVRFAV
;
A
#
# COMPACT_ATOMS: atom_id res chain seq x y z
N MET A 1 0.34 -10.21 -30.86
CA MET A 1 0.33 -8.99 -30.02
C MET A 1 1.31 -7.88 -30.46
N GLY A 2 2.39 -8.15 -31.21
CA GLY A 2 3.31 -7.09 -31.69
C GLY A 2 2.66 -6.02 -32.57
N ILE A 3 1.55 -6.33 -33.25
CA ILE A 3 0.78 -5.38 -34.05
C ILE A 3 -0.05 -4.43 -33.17
N VAL A 4 -0.65 -4.91 -32.07
CA VAL A 4 -1.43 -4.06 -31.15
C VAL A 4 -0.53 -3.09 -30.39
N ASN A 5 0.64 -3.54 -29.90
CA ASN A 5 1.62 -2.66 -29.27
C ASN A 5 2.24 -1.67 -30.27
N ARG A 6 2.45 -2.06 -31.54
CA ARG A 6 2.86 -1.12 -32.60
C ARG A 6 1.77 -0.10 -32.93
N ILE A 7 0.52 -0.52 -33.07
CA ILE A 7 -0.62 0.37 -33.30
C ILE A 7 -0.79 1.32 -32.12
N PHE A 8 -0.70 0.83 -30.88
CA PHE A 8 -0.75 1.67 -29.69
C PHE A 8 0.42 2.67 -29.62
N ASN A 9 1.64 2.26 -29.98
CA ASN A 9 2.80 3.17 -30.10
C ASN A 9 2.68 4.19 -31.24
N ILE A 10 1.91 3.89 -32.29
CA ILE A 10 1.63 4.82 -33.39
C ILE A 10 0.51 5.79 -33.00
N VAL A 11 -0.58 5.27 -32.45
CA VAL A 11 -1.75 6.04 -32.00
C VAL A 11 -1.38 6.96 -30.83
N SER A 12 -0.44 6.54 -29.98
CA SER A 12 0.08 7.37 -28.88
C SER A 12 1.04 8.48 -29.30
N LYS A 13 1.40 8.57 -30.57
CA LYS A 13 2.15 9.72 -31.12
C LYS A 13 1.25 10.80 -31.71
N ILE A 14 -0.05 10.55 -31.81
CA ILE A 14 -1.03 11.53 -32.30
C ILE A 14 -1.45 12.43 -31.11
N PRO A 15 -1.40 13.76 -31.23
CA PRO A 15 -1.91 14.66 -30.20
C PRO A 15 -3.40 14.39 -29.90
N TYR A 16 -3.84 14.56 -28.65
CA TYR A 16 -5.22 14.34 -28.16
C TYR A 16 -5.73 12.90 -28.11
N THR A 17 -5.25 11.96 -28.94
CA THR A 17 -5.66 10.55 -28.88
C THR A 17 -5.24 9.88 -27.58
N ASN A 18 -4.05 10.18 -27.05
CA ASN A 18 -3.59 9.66 -25.76
C ASN A 18 -4.48 10.08 -24.60
N THR A 19 -4.84 11.36 -24.55
CA THR A 19 -5.72 11.89 -23.50
C THR A 19 -7.10 11.25 -23.58
N PHE A 20 -7.64 11.10 -24.80
CA PHE A 20 -8.90 10.40 -25.01
C PHE A 20 -8.83 8.93 -24.56
N LEU A 21 -7.80 8.19 -24.97
CA LEU A 21 -7.61 6.78 -24.60
C LEU A 21 -7.42 6.60 -23.10
N ASN A 22 -6.61 7.44 -22.46
CA ASN A 22 -6.42 7.47 -21.01
C ASN A 22 -7.76 7.66 -20.27
N ARG A 23 -8.53 8.70 -20.65
CA ARG A 23 -9.85 8.98 -20.07
C ARG A 23 -10.82 7.84 -20.29
N TYR A 24 -10.89 7.33 -21.52
CA TYR A 24 -11.78 6.24 -21.88
C TYR A 24 -11.47 4.98 -21.07
N ALA A 25 -10.20 4.55 -21.04
CA ALA A 25 -9.78 3.36 -20.31
C ALA A 25 -10.01 3.50 -18.80
N THR A 26 -9.61 4.64 -18.22
CA THR A 26 -9.86 4.93 -16.80
C THR A 26 -11.37 4.90 -16.49
N ASN A 27 -12.19 5.56 -17.31
CA ASN A 27 -13.63 5.59 -17.09
C ASN A 27 -14.27 4.20 -17.23
N ARG A 28 -13.83 3.39 -18.20
CA ARG A 28 -14.30 2.00 -18.35
C ARG A 28 -13.98 1.15 -17.13
N ILE A 29 -12.77 1.30 -16.57
CA ILE A 29 -12.37 0.62 -15.33
C ILE A 29 -13.24 1.08 -14.15
N CYS A 30 -13.38 2.39 -13.94
CA CYS A 30 -14.15 2.95 -12.83
C CYS A 30 -15.67 2.69 -12.91
N THR A 31 -16.19 2.31 -14.08
CA THR A 31 -17.61 1.98 -14.30
C THR A 31 -17.90 0.48 -14.38
N ILE A 32 -16.89 -0.38 -14.19
CA ILE A 32 -17.05 -1.84 -14.31
C ILE A 32 -18.06 -2.40 -13.31
N ILE A 33 -18.19 -1.76 -12.14
CA ILE A 33 -19.18 -2.09 -11.13
C ILE A 33 -20.03 -0.87 -10.76
N LYS A 34 -21.15 -1.10 -10.07
CA LYS A 34 -22.02 -0.03 -9.56
C LYS A 34 -21.19 0.97 -8.70
N PRO A 35 -21.27 2.28 -9.00
CA PRO A 35 -20.65 3.32 -8.19
C PRO A 35 -21.02 3.30 -6.71
N ARG A 36 -20.15 3.87 -5.88
CA ARG A 36 -20.42 4.19 -4.46
C ARG A 36 -21.57 5.20 -4.31
N PRO A 37 -22.19 5.35 -3.11
CA PRO A 37 -21.99 4.55 -1.91
C PRO A 37 -22.51 3.13 -2.07
N ARG A 38 -21.89 2.18 -1.36
CA ARG A 38 -22.33 0.79 -1.36
C ARG A 38 -23.19 0.52 -0.14
N ALA A 39 -24.05 -0.48 -0.28
CA ALA A 39 -25.07 -0.82 0.69
C ALA A 39 -24.53 -1.46 1.99
N PHE A 40 -23.24 -1.85 2.02
CA PHE A 40 -22.63 -2.61 3.11
C PHE A 40 -21.26 -2.07 3.51
N SER A 41 -21.00 -2.16 4.81
CA SER A 41 -19.69 -1.98 5.44
C SER A 41 -19.51 -3.07 6.51
N LEU A 42 -18.38 -3.08 7.21
CA LEU A 42 -18.18 -3.96 8.37
C LEU A 42 -18.83 -3.44 9.66
N TRP A 43 -19.58 -2.33 9.59
CA TRP A 43 -20.34 -1.87 10.73
C TRP A 43 -21.40 -2.91 11.13
N SER A 44 -21.59 -3.09 12.44
CA SER A 44 -22.65 -3.91 13.01
C SER A 44 -23.19 -3.27 14.27
N HIS A 45 -24.48 -3.47 14.54
CA HIS A 45 -25.14 -3.02 15.76
C HIS A 45 -24.66 -3.79 16.99
N GLN A 46 -24.10 -4.99 16.79
CA GLN A 46 -23.51 -5.78 17.86
C GLN A 46 -22.12 -5.22 18.18
N PRO A 47 -21.84 -4.88 19.45
CA PRO A 47 -20.51 -4.46 19.85
C PRO A 47 -19.51 -5.61 19.64
N MET A 48 -18.22 -5.28 19.65
CA MET A 48 -17.19 -6.31 19.72
C MET A 48 -17.38 -7.09 21.05
N PRO A 49 -17.26 -8.43 21.05
CA PRO A 49 -17.35 -9.22 22.27
C PRO A 49 -16.39 -8.69 23.37
N ARG A 50 -16.82 -8.74 24.64
CA ARG A 50 -15.93 -8.34 25.74
C ARG A 50 -14.88 -9.43 25.96
N GLY A 51 -13.61 -9.06 26.05
CA GLY A 51 -12.51 -9.99 26.30
C GLY A 51 -11.74 -10.41 25.04
N SER A 52 -12.24 -10.10 23.85
CA SER A 52 -11.55 -10.34 22.57
C SER A 52 -10.34 -9.44 22.42
N THR A 53 -9.28 -9.85 23.10
CA THR A 53 -7.98 -9.20 23.06
C THR A 53 -7.27 -9.69 21.80
N PRO A 54 -6.70 -8.82 20.97
CA PRO A 54 -5.85 -9.24 19.86
C PRO A 54 -4.67 -10.02 20.43
N THR A 55 -4.58 -11.32 20.17
CA THR A 55 -3.37 -12.09 20.52
C THR A 55 -2.45 -12.19 19.30
N PRO A 56 -1.12 -12.35 19.50
CA PRO A 56 -0.18 -12.56 18.41
C PRO A 56 -0.48 -13.81 17.55
N THR A 57 -1.28 -14.75 18.05
CA THR A 57 -1.53 -16.08 17.46
C THR A 57 -3.00 -16.35 17.13
N GLY A 58 -3.90 -15.41 17.40
CA GLY A 58 -5.33 -15.62 17.17
C GLY A 58 -6.18 -14.42 17.56
N TYR A 59 -7.19 -14.15 16.76
CA TYR A 59 -8.26 -13.25 17.13
C TYR A 59 -9.43 -14.09 17.66
N GLU A 60 -9.92 -13.79 18.86
CA GLU A 60 -11.19 -14.32 19.37
C GLU A 60 -12.38 -13.88 18.47
N GLU A 61 -13.58 -14.41 18.76
CA GLU A 61 -14.85 -14.12 18.07
C GLU A 61 -14.93 -12.66 17.61
N GLN A 62 -15.09 -12.47 16.31
CA GLN A 62 -15.33 -11.13 15.76
C GLN A 62 -16.80 -10.78 15.89
N GLY A 63 -17.07 -9.51 16.22
CA GLY A 63 -18.45 -9.02 16.34
C GLY A 63 -19.28 -9.35 15.10
N ALA A 64 -20.59 -9.53 15.30
CA ALA A 64 -21.49 -10.05 14.27
C ALA A 64 -21.40 -9.29 12.94
N VAL A 65 -21.58 -10.00 11.83
CA VAL A 65 -21.59 -9.41 10.48
C VAL A 65 -23.02 -8.96 10.13
N GLY A 66 -23.22 -7.67 9.89
CA GLY A 66 -24.52 -7.16 9.46
C GLY A 66 -24.89 -7.60 8.03
N ASP A 67 -26.15 -7.98 7.84
CA ASP A 67 -26.69 -8.61 6.62
C ASP A 67 -27.79 -7.80 5.91
N TYR A 68 -28.17 -6.64 6.46
CA TYR A 68 -29.03 -5.65 5.82
C TYR A 68 -28.44 -4.24 5.95
N THR A 69 -28.80 -3.37 5.02
CA THR A 69 -28.32 -1.98 5.00
C THR A 69 -28.86 -1.18 6.18
N THR A 70 -27.99 -0.43 6.83
CA THR A 70 -28.34 0.47 7.94
C THR A 70 -27.71 1.85 7.73
N TRP A 71 -28.24 2.88 8.39
CA TRP A 71 -27.68 4.22 8.30
C TRP A 71 -26.18 4.30 8.66
N PRO A 72 -25.70 3.65 9.75
CA PRO A 72 -24.28 3.65 10.05
C PRO A 72 -23.42 2.93 9.01
N MET A 73 -23.94 1.90 8.33
CA MET A 73 -23.21 1.27 7.21
C MET A 73 -22.97 2.22 6.03
N LEU A 74 -23.83 3.22 5.86
CA LEU A 74 -23.75 4.20 4.77
C LEU A 74 -22.94 5.45 5.14
N THR A 75 -22.67 5.70 6.42
CA THR A 75 -22.15 6.99 6.90
C THR A 75 -20.95 6.88 7.83
N ASN A 76 -20.79 5.78 8.57
CA ASN A 76 -19.70 5.62 9.54
C ASN A 76 -18.45 5.05 8.88
N ARG A 77 -17.60 5.97 8.40
CA ARG A 77 -16.34 5.65 7.72
C ARG A 77 -15.25 5.09 8.64
N LEU A 78 -15.46 4.99 9.96
CA LEU A 78 -14.51 4.22 10.79
C LEU A 78 -14.44 2.75 10.38
N TYR A 79 -15.48 2.23 9.72
CA TYR A 79 -15.58 0.83 9.29
C TYR A 79 -15.19 0.68 7.83
N PHE A 80 -14.57 -0.45 7.48
CA PHE A 80 -14.31 -0.78 6.07
C PHE A 80 -15.62 -0.90 5.29
N ALA A 81 -15.66 -0.37 4.07
CA ALA A 81 -16.74 -0.65 3.12
C ALA A 81 -16.68 -2.11 2.61
N ARG A 82 -17.66 -2.53 1.82
CA ARG A 82 -17.63 -3.82 1.12
C ARG A 82 -18.01 -3.70 -0.35
N HIS A 83 -17.43 -4.51 -1.24
CA HIS A 83 -17.89 -4.63 -2.64
C HIS A 83 -19.19 -5.43 -2.74
N LEU A 84 -19.31 -6.49 -1.95
CA LEU A 84 -20.47 -7.37 -1.93
C LEU A 84 -21.05 -7.53 -0.51
N PRO A 85 -22.35 -7.86 -0.37
CA PRO A 85 -22.92 -8.30 0.90
C PRO A 85 -22.19 -9.52 1.45
N PRO A 86 -22.35 -9.82 2.76
CA PRO A 86 -21.84 -11.07 3.31
C PRO A 86 -22.34 -12.30 2.55
N ALA A 87 -21.52 -13.34 2.57
CA ALA A 87 -21.94 -14.67 2.17
C ALA A 87 -22.98 -15.24 3.14
N ASP A 88 -23.76 -16.20 2.64
CA ASP A 88 -24.61 -17.02 3.50
C ASP A 88 -23.75 -17.72 4.57
N PRO A 89 -24.19 -17.80 5.85
CA PRO A 89 -23.43 -18.49 6.89
C PRO A 89 -23.06 -19.93 6.53
N GLY A 90 -23.92 -20.63 5.79
CA GLY A 90 -23.71 -22.00 5.33
C GLY A 90 -22.55 -22.15 4.35
N TYR A 91 -22.14 -21.08 3.66
CA TYR A 91 -20.90 -21.12 2.85
C TYR A 91 -19.68 -21.29 3.75
N THR A 92 -19.55 -20.45 4.78
CA THR A 92 -18.36 -20.45 5.65
C THR A 92 -18.22 -21.71 6.49
N THR A 93 -19.33 -22.39 6.82
CA THR A 93 -19.30 -23.66 7.57
C THR A 93 -18.85 -24.85 6.72
N GLN A 94 -18.89 -24.74 5.40
CA GLN A 94 -18.46 -25.78 4.45
C GLN A 94 -17.00 -25.61 4.02
N LEU A 95 -16.33 -24.53 4.43
CA LEU A 95 -14.94 -24.27 4.08
C LEU A 95 -14.00 -25.26 4.79
N PRO A 96 -12.88 -25.64 4.16
CA PRO A 96 -11.88 -26.49 4.78
C PRO A 96 -11.33 -25.86 6.07
N GLU A 97 -11.08 -26.69 7.08
CA GLU A 97 -10.45 -26.26 8.32
C GLU A 97 -9.06 -25.67 8.04
N ASP A 98 -8.72 -24.57 8.71
CA ASP A 98 -7.41 -23.94 8.61
C ASP A 98 -6.93 -23.56 10.01
N ARG A 99 -5.90 -24.27 10.50
CA ARG A 99 -5.33 -24.03 11.82
C ARG A 99 -4.36 -22.85 11.82
N PRO A 100 -4.20 -22.14 12.96
CA PRO A 100 -3.23 -21.06 13.09
C PRO A 100 -1.80 -21.46 12.72
N TYR A 101 -1.06 -20.52 12.14
CA TYR A 101 0.38 -20.64 11.94
C TYR A 101 1.13 -20.55 13.26
N ASN A 102 2.04 -21.50 13.51
CA ASN A 102 2.95 -21.50 14.64
C ASN A 102 4.38 -21.20 14.13
N PRO A 103 4.96 -20.03 14.47
CA PRO A 103 6.29 -19.64 13.97
C PRO A 103 7.45 -20.46 14.54
N ASP A 104 7.28 -21.10 15.70
CA ASP A 104 8.33 -21.90 16.35
C ASP A 104 8.47 -23.29 15.73
N THR A 105 7.37 -23.84 15.22
CA THR A 105 7.30 -25.20 14.66
C THR A 105 7.11 -25.24 13.15
N GLY A 106 6.73 -24.11 12.52
CA GLY A 106 6.30 -24.06 11.12
C GLY A 106 4.95 -24.74 10.85
N ALA A 107 4.25 -25.20 11.89
CA ALA A 107 2.95 -25.84 11.74
C ALA A 107 1.92 -24.82 11.22
N THR A 108 1.18 -25.18 10.18
CA THR A 108 0.15 -24.32 9.55
C THR A 108 -0.99 -25.15 9.00
N GLY A 109 -2.16 -24.53 8.80
CA GLY A 109 -3.32 -25.15 8.17
C GLY A 109 -3.17 -25.32 6.66
N ALA A 110 -3.98 -26.19 6.08
CA ALA A 110 -3.80 -26.61 4.70
C ALA A 110 -4.15 -25.50 3.69
N VAL A 111 -5.05 -24.56 4.05
CA VAL A 111 -5.36 -23.40 3.19
C VAL A 111 -4.22 -22.38 3.28
N THR A 112 -3.76 -22.04 4.48
CA THR A 112 -2.61 -21.14 4.65
C THR A 112 -1.33 -21.74 4.01
N ALA A 113 -1.17 -23.06 4.04
CA ALA A 113 -0.05 -23.75 3.40
C ALA A 113 0.04 -23.50 1.88
N LEU A 114 -1.08 -23.23 1.19
CA LEU A 114 -1.07 -22.91 -0.24
C LEU A 114 -0.21 -21.67 -0.57
N PHE A 115 -0.05 -20.75 0.38
CA PHE A 115 0.71 -19.52 0.17
C PHE A 115 2.22 -19.73 0.30
N ARG A 116 2.64 -20.74 1.07
CA ARG A 116 4.03 -21.00 1.44
C ARG A 116 4.94 -21.14 0.23
N ARG A 117 6.04 -20.40 0.22
CA ARG A 117 7.11 -20.53 -0.78
C ARG A 117 7.64 -21.96 -0.83
N GLU A 118 7.58 -22.55 -2.02
CA GLU A 118 8.14 -23.87 -2.29
C GLU A 118 9.49 -23.72 -3.01
N GLY A 119 10.58 -24.01 -2.29
CA GLY A 119 11.94 -23.89 -2.82
C GLY A 119 12.40 -22.43 -2.93
N SER A 120 13.09 -22.09 -4.03
CA SER A 120 13.55 -20.73 -4.28
C SER A 120 12.40 -19.80 -4.65
N MET A 121 12.49 -18.52 -4.26
CA MET A 121 11.53 -17.49 -4.67
C MET A 121 11.30 -17.51 -6.19
N LYS A 122 10.03 -17.61 -6.61
CA LYS A 122 9.61 -17.42 -8.00
C LYS A 122 9.74 -15.92 -8.31
N PRO A 123 10.63 -15.47 -9.20
CA PRO A 123 10.85 -14.04 -9.44
C PRO A 123 9.73 -13.42 -10.28
N SER A 124 9.54 -12.12 -10.13
CA SER A 124 8.69 -11.28 -10.96
C SER A 124 9.52 -10.35 -11.84
N ARG A 125 8.89 -9.75 -12.86
CA ARG A 125 9.46 -8.60 -13.58
C ARG A 125 9.53 -7.32 -12.74
N SER A 126 8.85 -7.30 -11.59
CA SER A 126 8.90 -6.18 -10.65
C SER A 126 10.23 -6.14 -9.90
N SER A 127 10.75 -4.94 -9.65
CA SER A 127 11.90 -4.73 -8.80
C SER A 127 11.53 -4.70 -7.31
N LEU A 128 12.50 -4.80 -6.42
CA LEU A 128 12.29 -4.56 -4.98
C LEU A 128 11.83 -3.13 -4.69
N LEU A 129 12.18 -2.15 -5.53
CA LEU A 129 11.67 -0.79 -5.40
C LEU A 129 10.15 -0.75 -5.58
N PHE A 130 9.60 -1.53 -6.51
CA PHE A 130 8.14 -1.69 -6.65
C PHE A 130 7.52 -2.27 -5.39
N MET A 131 8.13 -3.31 -4.81
CA MET A 131 7.66 -3.92 -3.57
C MET A 131 7.65 -2.92 -2.40
N PHE A 132 8.76 -2.22 -2.17
CA PHE A 132 8.84 -1.23 -1.09
C PHE A 132 7.88 -0.08 -1.31
N PHE A 133 7.71 0.39 -2.55
CA PHE A 133 6.75 1.44 -2.90
C PHE A 133 5.31 0.97 -2.69
N ALA A 134 4.95 -0.25 -3.10
CA ALA A 134 3.63 -0.82 -2.89
C ALA A 134 3.28 -0.86 -1.39
N GLN A 135 4.18 -1.37 -0.55
CA GLN A 135 4.00 -1.39 0.90
C GLN A 135 3.86 0.02 1.46
N TRP A 136 4.81 0.92 1.13
CA TRP A 136 4.83 2.28 1.63
C TRP A 136 3.58 3.08 1.25
N PHE A 137 3.16 2.98 0.00
CA PHE A 137 1.97 3.66 -0.51
C PHE A 137 0.71 3.16 0.19
N THR A 138 0.49 1.84 0.23
CA THR A 138 -0.76 1.27 0.74
C THR A 138 -0.93 1.38 2.25
N ASP A 139 0.16 1.43 3.01
CA ASP A 139 0.14 1.63 4.46
C ASP A 139 -0.52 2.97 4.90
N SER A 140 -0.73 3.91 3.97
CA SER A 140 -1.53 5.13 4.23
C SER A 140 -3.02 4.86 4.39
N VAL A 141 -3.56 3.84 3.71
CA VAL A 141 -5.02 3.67 3.52
C VAL A 141 -5.53 2.29 3.92
N LEU A 142 -4.66 1.26 3.88
CA LEU A 142 -4.98 -0.13 4.21
C LEU A 142 -4.55 -0.45 5.65
N ARG A 143 -5.31 0.10 6.62
CA ARG A 143 -4.92 0.15 8.03
C ARG A 143 -5.98 -0.44 8.96
N VAL A 144 -6.05 -1.77 9.01
CA VAL A 144 -6.89 -2.49 9.98
C VAL A 144 -6.58 -2.01 11.40
N ASP A 145 -7.63 -1.64 12.13
CA ASP A 145 -7.50 -1.24 13.54
C ASP A 145 -7.12 -2.45 14.39
N PRO A 146 -6.06 -2.34 15.24
CA PRO A 146 -5.58 -3.46 16.03
C PRO A 146 -6.60 -3.89 17.10
N GLY A 147 -7.43 -2.98 17.60
CA GLY A 147 -8.46 -3.26 18.58
C GLY A 147 -9.75 -3.80 17.96
N ASP A 148 -10.14 -3.34 16.77
CA ASP A 148 -11.38 -3.76 16.10
C ASP A 148 -11.17 -3.98 14.60
N ARG A 149 -11.01 -5.23 14.15
CA ARG A 149 -10.73 -5.54 12.74
C ARG A 149 -11.84 -5.13 11.76
N ARG A 150 -13.02 -4.73 12.24
CA ARG A 150 -14.05 -4.14 11.39
C ARG A 150 -13.69 -2.72 10.94
N LYS A 151 -12.77 -2.06 11.65
CA LYS A 151 -12.41 -0.66 11.47
C LYS A 151 -11.12 -0.47 10.68
N ASN A 152 -11.05 0.68 10.03
CA ASN A 152 -9.88 1.19 9.34
C ASN A 152 -9.44 2.51 10.01
N THR A 153 -8.18 2.58 10.42
CA THR A 153 -7.62 3.78 11.08
C THR A 153 -7.21 4.89 10.10
N SER A 154 -7.24 4.63 8.79
CA SER A 154 -6.98 5.66 7.78
C SER A 154 -8.13 6.66 7.68
N ASN A 155 -7.85 7.81 7.09
CA ASN A 155 -8.88 8.78 6.69
C ASN A 155 -9.46 8.50 5.28
N HIS A 156 -9.11 7.36 4.68
CA HIS A 156 -9.43 6.91 3.31
C HIS A 156 -8.93 7.80 2.17
N ASN A 157 -8.12 8.81 2.44
CA ASN A 157 -7.55 9.68 1.41
C ASN A 157 -6.07 9.35 1.19
N ILE A 158 -5.57 9.70 0.00
CA ILE A 158 -4.14 9.73 -0.27
C ILE A 158 -3.65 11.13 0.11
N ASP A 159 -3.00 11.25 1.26
CA ASP A 159 -2.65 12.54 1.87
C ASP A 159 -1.19 12.61 2.35
N LEU A 160 -0.40 11.61 1.94
CA LEU A 160 1.01 11.43 2.29
C LEU A 160 1.25 11.34 3.81
N CYS A 161 0.28 10.81 4.57
CA CYS A 161 0.38 10.64 6.02
C CYS A 161 1.56 9.77 6.49
N GLN A 162 2.25 9.04 5.61
CA GLN A 162 3.51 8.36 5.92
C GLN A 162 4.55 9.30 6.54
N ILE A 163 4.61 10.56 6.06
CA ILE A 163 5.55 11.57 6.57
C ILE A 163 4.86 12.70 7.34
N TYR A 164 3.56 12.93 7.15
CA TYR A 164 2.83 14.01 7.83
C TYR A 164 1.97 13.54 9.01
N GLY A 165 1.72 12.24 9.15
CA GLY A 165 0.77 11.71 10.13
C GLY A 165 -0.70 11.90 9.74
N LEU A 166 -1.57 11.16 10.43
CA LEU A 166 -3.02 11.14 10.17
C LEU A 166 -3.79 12.29 10.81
N THR A 167 -3.20 12.95 11.82
CA THR A 167 -3.83 14.02 12.58
C THR A 167 -2.99 15.28 12.55
N GLU A 168 -3.63 16.43 12.77
CA GLU A 168 -2.93 17.70 12.89
C GLU A 168 -1.91 17.69 14.04
N THR A 169 -2.24 17.04 15.16
CA THR A 169 -1.33 16.85 16.29
C THR A 169 -0.07 16.10 15.86
N ALA A 170 -0.20 15.00 15.11
CA ALA A 170 0.95 14.25 14.60
C ALA A 170 1.78 15.09 13.61
N ALA A 171 1.11 15.78 12.69
CA ALA A 171 1.78 16.69 11.75
C ALA A 171 2.58 17.77 12.48
N ASN A 172 2.00 18.38 13.51
CA ASN A 172 2.66 19.41 14.32
C ASN A 172 3.89 18.90 15.08
N ALA A 173 3.84 17.67 15.60
CA ALA A 173 4.99 17.03 16.25
C ALA A 173 6.15 16.79 15.26
N LEU A 174 5.83 16.40 14.03
CA LEU A 174 6.80 16.10 12.97
C LEU A 174 7.39 17.34 12.30
N ARG A 175 6.79 18.52 12.52
CA ARG A 175 7.27 19.79 11.93
C ARG A 175 8.39 20.44 12.74
N SER A 176 9.36 20.99 12.02
CA SER A 176 10.43 21.82 12.61
C SER A 176 9.91 23.16 13.12
N LYS A 177 8.76 23.61 12.58
CA LYS A 177 8.16 24.94 12.80
C LYS A 177 9.09 26.08 12.36
N ARG A 178 10.00 25.80 11.42
CA ARG A 178 10.87 26.77 10.78
C ARG A 178 10.89 26.54 9.26
N GLY A 179 10.59 27.58 8.51
CA GLY A 179 10.62 27.56 7.04
C GLY A 179 9.62 26.59 6.40
N GLY A 180 8.57 26.19 7.13
CA GLY A 180 7.58 25.19 6.70
C GLY A 180 8.06 23.74 6.76
N LYS A 181 9.28 23.47 7.21
CA LYS A 181 9.94 22.16 7.05
C LYS A 181 9.49 21.10 8.06
N LEU A 182 9.66 19.84 7.68
CA LEU A 182 9.65 18.69 8.59
C LEU A 182 10.95 18.62 9.40
N ARG A 183 10.89 17.99 10.58
CA ARG A 183 12.08 17.70 11.40
C ARG A 183 12.96 16.67 10.71
N SER A 184 14.23 16.99 10.61
CA SER A 184 15.27 16.13 10.07
C SER A 184 16.57 16.34 10.87
N GLN A 185 17.54 15.47 10.62
CA GLN A 185 18.89 15.54 11.17
C GLN A 185 19.90 15.23 10.07
N HIS A 186 21.15 15.63 10.27
CA HIS A 186 22.24 15.31 9.36
C HIS A 186 23.14 14.25 9.98
N ILE A 187 23.38 13.18 9.23
CA ILE A 187 24.25 12.06 9.60
C ILE A 187 25.21 11.86 8.44
N ASP A 188 26.51 11.96 8.70
CA ASP A 188 27.57 11.82 7.69
C ASP A 188 27.34 12.67 6.43
N GLY A 189 26.86 13.91 6.61
CA GLY A 189 26.60 14.87 5.55
C GLY A 189 25.27 14.70 4.80
N ALA A 190 24.45 13.72 5.14
CA ALA A 190 23.16 13.45 4.49
C ALA A 190 21.96 13.71 5.42
N GLU A 191 20.86 14.22 4.87
CA GLU A 191 19.63 14.52 5.61
C GLU A 191 18.77 13.26 5.82
N TYR A 192 18.42 12.96 7.06
CA TYR A 192 17.55 11.84 7.46
C TYR A 192 16.38 12.36 8.32
N PRO A 193 15.27 11.60 8.43
CA PRO A 193 14.25 11.91 9.42
C PRO A 193 14.84 12.01 10.83
N ASP A 194 14.26 12.85 11.69
CA ASP A 194 14.73 12.96 13.07
C ASP A 194 14.48 11.66 13.85
N TYR A 195 15.36 11.33 14.80
CA TYR A 195 15.19 10.14 15.63
C TYR A 195 13.97 10.28 16.54
N LEU A 196 13.23 9.19 16.68
CA LEU A 196 12.06 9.09 17.55
C LEU A 196 12.42 9.28 19.03
N GLY A 197 13.58 8.76 19.42
CA GLY A 197 14.03 8.74 20.80
C GLY A 197 15.42 9.31 20.99
N THR A 198 15.82 9.34 22.25
CA THR A 198 17.18 9.67 22.70
C THR A 198 17.60 8.64 23.74
N VAL A 199 18.91 8.42 23.85
CA VAL A 199 19.50 7.62 24.91
C VAL A 199 20.01 8.57 26.00
N ASP A 200 19.68 8.31 27.26
CA ASP A 200 20.17 9.09 28.39
C ASP A 200 21.61 8.71 28.79
N ALA A 201 22.19 9.41 29.77
CA ALA A 201 23.55 9.16 30.25
C ALA A 201 23.74 7.75 30.86
N GLY A 202 22.65 7.10 31.27
CA GLY A 202 22.64 5.73 31.80
C GLY A 202 22.44 4.66 30.74
N GLY A 203 22.32 5.03 29.45
CA GLY A 203 22.08 4.09 28.36
C GLY A 203 20.61 3.73 28.16
N HIS A 204 19.66 4.38 28.85
CA HIS A 204 18.23 4.11 28.70
C HIS A 204 17.66 4.90 27.52
N TRP A 205 17.01 4.19 26.62
CA TRP A 205 16.32 4.80 25.49
C TRP A 205 14.92 5.25 25.87
N GLN A 206 14.54 6.46 25.47
CA GLN A 206 13.20 6.99 25.64
C GLN A 206 12.75 7.81 24.43
N VAL A 207 11.45 7.83 24.15
CA VAL A 207 10.85 8.70 23.13
C VAL A 207 11.08 10.17 23.51
N LYS A 208 11.49 11.00 22.53
CA LYS A 208 11.62 12.44 22.75
C LYS A 208 10.25 13.04 23.10
N GLU A 209 10.23 14.00 24.03
CA GLU A 209 8.98 14.49 24.61
C GLU A 209 7.93 14.94 23.58
N HIS A 210 8.35 15.70 22.58
CA HIS A 210 7.45 16.19 21.53
C HIS A 210 6.90 15.09 20.59
N TYR A 211 7.51 13.90 20.58
CA TYR A 211 7.01 12.75 19.80
C TYR A 211 6.08 11.83 20.58
N ARG A 212 5.91 12.02 21.90
CA ARG A 212 4.99 11.21 22.71
C ARG A 212 3.53 11.30 22.27
N VAL A 213 3.17 12.35 21.54
CA VAL A 213 1.83 12.56 20.98
C VAL A 213 1.55 11.74 19.72
N LEU A 214 2.56 11.07 19.15
CA LEU A 214 2.36 10.19 18.00
C LEU A 214 1.56 8.94 18.44
N PRO A 215 0.62 8.45 17.63
CA PRO A 215 -0.35 7.43 18.06
C PRO A 215 0.28 6.05 18.36
N TYR A 216 1.56 5.86 18.04
CA TYR A 216 2.26 4.59 18.17
C TYR A 216 3.38 4.61 19.22
N THR A 217 3.54 5.70 19.96
CA THR A 217 4.66 5.92 20.89
C THR A 217 4.34 5.58 22.34
N SER A 218 3.17 5.01 22.64
CA SER A 218 2.96 4.42 23.96
C SER A 218 3.87 3.20 24.15
N ASP A 219 4.29 2.94 25.38
CA ASP A 219 5.22 1.84 25.68
C ASP A 219 4.66 0.48 25.22
N GLU A 220 3.36 0.26 25.44
CA GLU A 220 2.64 -0.94 24.99
C GLU A 220 2.70 -1.10 23.46
N ARG A 221 2.46 -0.02 22.70
CA ARG A 221 2.48 -0.06 21.23
C ARG A 221 3.90 -0.24 20.70
N LEU A 222 4.88 0.42 21.29
CA LEU A 222 6.29 0.24 20.93
C LEU A 222 6.77 -1.17 21.24
N ALA A 223 6.37 -1.76 22.37
CA ALA A 223 6.65 -3.15 22.68
C ALA A 223 5.98 -4.11 21.69
N GLN A 224 4.73 -3.84 21.29
CA GLN A 224 4.03 -4.65 20.29
C GLN A 224 4.71 -4.61 18.92
N ILE A 225 5.17 -3.44 18.47
CA ILE A 225 5.72 -3.26 17.12
C ILE A 225 7.22 -3.64 17.07
N PHE A 226 7.98 -3.25 18.09
CA PHE A 226 9.44 -3.32 18.10
C PHE A 226 10.03 -4.22 19.18
N GLY A 227 9.21 -4.84 20.04
CA GLY A 227 9.68 -5.63 21.18
C GLY A 227 10.46 -6.89 20.81
N ALA A 228 10.17 -7.48 19.64
CA ALA A 228 10.89 -8.64 19.13
C ALA A 228 12.27 -8.32 18.53
N TRP A 229 12.65 -7.03 18.44
CA TRP A 229 13.89 -6.61 17.82
C TRP A 229 14.95 -6.20 18.86
N PRO A 230 16.25 -6.43 18.55
CA PRO A 230 17.38 -5.97 19.35
C PRO A 230 17.30 -4.49 19.78
N GLN A 231 17.78 -4.18 20.99
CA GLN A 231 17.65 -2.85 21.60
C GLN A 231 18.39 -1.75 20.82
N ASP A 232 19.53 -2.08 20.21
CA ASP A 232 20.31 -1.17 19.36
C ASP A 232 19.51 -0.64 18.16
N ARG A 233 18.56 -1.42 17.63
CA ARG A 233 17.64 -0.96 16.58
C ARG A 233 16.70 0.13 17.08
N LYS A 234 16.26 0.04 18.34
CA LYS A 234 15.37 1.05 18.95
C LYS A 234 16.02 2.42 18.99
N HIS A 235 17.33 2.48 19.21
CA HIS A 235 18.11 3.73 19.27
C HIS A 235 18.10 4.50 17.95
N LYS A 236 17.85 3.82 16.84
CA LYS A 236 17.90 4.37 15.48
C LYS A 236 16.53 4.53 14.85
N LEU A 237 15.44 4.30 15.58
CA LEU A 237 14.09 4.52 15.07
C LEU A 237 13.89 5.98 14.70
N TYR A 238 13.33 6.23 13.52
CA TYR A 238 12.92 7.56 13.09
C TYR A 238 11.51 7.90 13.56
N ALA A 239 11.27 9.19 13.82
CA ALA A 239 9.93 9.72 13.98
C ALA A 239 9.26 9.78 12.60
N THR A 240 8.13 9.10 12.46
CA THR A 240 7.42 8.91 11.20
C THR A 240 5.95 9.27 11.38
N GLY A 241 5.25 9.51 10.28
CA GLY A 241 3.81 9.79 10.33
C GLY A 241 2.99 8.57 10.76
N LEU A 242 3.47 7.37 10.47
CA LEU A 242 2.78 6.10 10.71
C LEU A 242 3.66 5.11 11.50
N ASP A 243 3.01 4.18 12.18
CA ASP A 243 3.58 3.16 13.07
C ASP A 243 4.48 2.14 12.36
N ARG A 244 4.22 1.87 11.08
CA ARG A 244 5.04 1.00 10.22
C ARG A 244 6.24 1.72 9.57
N GLY A 245 6.47 2.98 9.94
CA GLY A 245 7.47 3.86 9.34
C GLY A 245 8.90 3.34 9.35
N ASN A 246 9.21 2.42 10.25
CA ASN A 246 10.53 1.82 10.44
C ASN A 246 10.56 0.32 10.06
N SER A 247 9.58 -0.17 9.28
CA SER A 247 9.41 -1.61 9.02
C SER A 247 10.56 -2.25 8.24
N SER A 248 11.12 -1.53 7.26
CA SER A 248 12.25 -1.97 6.43
C SER A 248 13.08 -0.79 5.93
N ILE A 249 14.33 -1.06 5.54
CA ILE A 249 15.21 -0.02 4.98
C ILE A 249 14.64 0.62 3.71
N GLY A 250 13.91 -0.14 2.88
CA GLY A 250 13.30 0.38 1.66
C GLY A 250 12.11 1.30 1.94
N TYR A 251 11.29 0.97 2.96
CA TYR A 251 10.22 1.85 3.44
C TYR A 251 10.78 3.21 3.90
N VAL A 252 11.86 3.16 4.68
CA VAL A 252 12.52 4.34 5.23
C VAL A 252 13.22 5.14 4.14
N ALA A 253 13.80 4.48 3.13
CA ALA A 253 14.39 5.14 1.97
C ALA A 253 13.35 6.00 1.22
N ILE A 254 12.17 5.46 0.94
CA ILE A 254 11.08 6.19 0.28
C ILE A 254 10.57 7.34 1.17
N SER A 255 10.38 7.09 2.47
CA SER A 255 9.98 8.14 3.42
C SER A 255 11.00 9.28 3.49
N THR A 256 12.28 8.96 3.49
CA THR A 256 13.39 9.94 3.47
C THR A 256 13.37 10.74 2.18
N LEU A 257 13.16 10.10 1.03
CA LEU A 257 13.07 10.77 -0.27
C LEU A 257 11.93 11.81 -0.29
N PHE A 258 10.73 11.42 0.14
CA PHE A 258 9.58 12.34 0.18
C PHE A 258 9.70 13.42 1.26
N LEU A 259 10.41 13.15 2.36
CA LEU A 259 10.74 14.17 3.37
C LEU A 259 11.70 15.22 2.80
N ARG A 260 12.77 14.78 2.13
CA ARG A 260 13.72 15.69 1.46
C ARG A 260 13.02 16.53 0.40
N GLU A 261 12.15 15.91 -0.40
CA GLU A 261 11.38 16.65 -1.41
C GLU A 261 10.46 17.69 -0.77
N HIS A 262 9.82 17.39 0.37
CA HIS A 262 9.05 18.39 1.12
C HIS A 262 9.92 19.56 1.55
N ASN A 263 11.05 19.31 2.22
CA ASN A 263 11.94 20.35 2.73
C ASN A 263 12.52 21.21 1.58
N ARG A 264 12.86 20.57 0.44
CA ARG A 264 13.30 21.26 -0.78
C ARG A 264 12.19 22.14 -1.38
N ILE A 265 10.95 21.65 -1.43
CA ILE A 265 9.81 22.45 -1.89
C ILE A 265 9.60 23.67 -0.99
N CYS A 266 9.72 23.51 0.33
CA CYS A 266 9.64 24.62 1.28
C CYS A 266 10.71 25.69 1.02
N ASP A 267 11.96 25.31 0.76
CA ASP A 267 13.03 26.26 0.42
C ASP A 267 12.74 27.01 -0.88
N GLU A 268 12.31 26.30 -1.92
CA GLU A 268 11.97 26.91 -3.20
C GLU A 268 10.77 27.86 -3.14
N LEU A 269 9.78 27.53 -2.29
CA LEU A 269 8.64 28.40 -2.00
C LEU A 269 9.08 29.62 -1.19
N HIS A 270 9.90 29.45 -0.16
CA HIS A 270 10.39 30.56 0.66
C HIS A 270 11.19 31.56 -0.19
N ASN A 271 12.06 31.07 -1.08
CA ASN A 271 12.86 31.90 -1.98
C ASN A 271 12.00 32.71 -2.97
N ARG A 272 10.90 32.14 -3.47
CA ARG A 272 9.99 32.81 -4.44
C ARG A 272 8.94 33.67 -3.77
N TYR A 273 8.54 33.31 -2.56
CA TYR A 273 7.49 33.97 -1.80
C TYR A 273 7.97 34.32 -0.38
N PRO A 274 8.93 35.25 -0.22
CA PRO A 274 9.57 35.53 1.07
C PRO A 274 8.62 36.01 2.18
N ALA A 275 7.44 36.51 1.80
CA ALA A 275 6.40 36.98 2.72
C ALA A 275 5.54 35.84 3.30
N TRP A 276 5.69 34.60 2.82
CA TRP A 276 4.91 33.47 3.34
C TRP A 276 5.48 32.99 4.68
N ASP A 277 4.57 32.74 5.63
CA ASP A 277 4.92 32.21 6.95
C ASP A 277 5.16 30.68 6.93
N ASP A 278 5.61 30.15 8.07
CA ASP A 278 5.88 28.72 8.24
C ASP A 278 4.67 27.84 7.90
N GLU A 279 3.47 28.26 8.33
CA GLU A 279 2.25 27.48 8.13
C GLU A 279 1.89 27.38 6.66
N ARG A 280 1.89 28.52 5.95
CA ARG A 280 1.59 28.54 4.51
C ARG A 280 2.61 27.74 3.72
N LEU A 281 3.91 27.87 4.03
CA LEU A 281 4.97 27.08 3.40
C LEU A 281 4.75 25.57 3.59
N PHE A 282 4.47 25.14 4.82
CA PHE A 282 4.22 23.73 5.14
C PHE A 282 3.01 23.18 4.38
N GLN A 283 1.86 23.87 4.46
CA GLN A 283 0.61 23.39 3.86
C GLN A 283 0.69 23.36 2.32
N THR A 284 1.26 24.40 1.70
CA THR A 284 1.44 24.41 0.24
C THR A 284 2.41 23.32 -0.20
N ALA A 285 3.54 23.12 0.49
CA ALA A 285 4.48 22.04 0.18
C ALA A 285 3.85 20.65 0.35
N ARG A 286 3.07 20.44 1.41
CA ARG A 286 2.31 19.20 1.63
C ARG A 286 1.35 18.90 0.49
N MET A 287 0.56 19.89 0.06
CA MET A 287 -0.39 19.74 -1.04
C MET A 287 0.32 19.40 -2.37
N ILE A 288 1.40 20.13 -2.72
CA ILE A 288 2.21 19.85 -3.92
C ILE A 288 2.75 18.42 -3.90
N ASN A 289 3.40 18.03 -2.80
CA ASN A 289 4.03 16.72 -2.67
C ASN A 289 3.00 15.57 -2.71
N THR A 290 1.78 15.81 -2.21
CA THR A 290 0.67 14.85 -2.26
C THR A 290 0.18 14.64 -3.70
N VAL A 291 0.07 15.71 -4.50
CA VAL A 291 -0.28 15.60 -5.93
C VAL A 291 0.83 14.89 -6.71
N ILE A 292 2.10 15.18 -6.40
CA ILE A 292 3.24 14.45 -6.96
C ILE A 292 3.11 12.95 -6.69
N LEU A 293 2.83 12.53 -5.44
CA LEU A 293 2.59 11.11 -5.15
C LEU A 293 1.46 10.54 -6.03
N MET A 294 0.29 11.19 -6.07
CA MET A 294 -0.84 10.71 -6.87
C MET A 294 -0.49 10.57 -8.36
N LYS A 295 0.31 11.51 -8.88
CA LYS A 295 0.81 11.46 -10.25
C LYS A 295 1.73 10.25 -10.46
N LEU A 296 2.72 10.02 -9.60
CA LEU A 296 3.61 8.85 -9.68
C LEU A 296 2.84 7.53 -9.58
N VAL A 297 1.81 7.49 -8.73
CA VAL A 297 0.96 6.30 -8.58
C VAL A 297 0.23 5.98 -9.89
N ILE A 298 -0.35 6.97 -10.57
CA ILE A 298 -1.04 6.75 -11.85
C ILE A 298 -0.05 6.48 -12.99
N GLU A 299 0.98 7.32 -13.12
CA GLU A 299 1.82 7.38 -14.32
C GLU A 299 2.90 6.31 -14.35
N GLU A 300 3.34 5.81 -13.18
CA GLU A 300 4.36 4.77 -13.10
C GLU A 300 3.83 3.49 -12.45
N TYR A 301 3.29 3.59 -11.24
CA TYR A 301 2.96 2.40 -10.45
C TYR A 301 1.80 1.59 -11.05
N ILE A 302 0.68 2.24 -11.40
CA ILE A 302 -0.47 1.56 -12.04
C ILE A 302 -0.12 1.09 -13.45
N ASN A 303 0.61 1.90 -14.23
CA ASN A 303 1.10 1.49 -15.56
C ASN A 303 2.02 0.26 -15.46
N HIS A 304 2.89 0.20 -14.44
CA HIS A 304 3.73 -0.98 -14.19
C HIS A 304 2.89 -2.20 -13.83
N ILE A 305 1.86 -2.07 -12.99
CA ILE A 305 0.93 -3.17 -12.67
C ILE A 305 0.25 -3.68 -13.94
N ALA A 306 -0.27 -2.78 -14.76
CA ALA A 306 -0.99 -3.09 -15.99
C ALA A 306 -0.09 -3.62 -17.12
N GLY A 307 1.23 -3.47 -17.02
CA GLY A 307 2.18 -3.90 -18.06
C GLY A 307 2.14 -3.04 -19.33
N LEU A 308 1.70 -1.78 -19.21
CA LEU A 308 1.51 -0.86 -20.34
C LEU A 308 1.69 0.60 -19.92
N ARG A 309 2.00 1.49 -20.86
CA ARG A 309 2.13 2.95 -20.63
C ARG A 309 0.95 3.71 -21.26
N LEU A 310 -0.20 3.68 -20.60
CA LEU A 310 -1.42 4.35 -21.06
C LEU A 310 -1.88 5.46 -20.13
N PHE A 311 -1.81 5.20 -18.82
CA PHE A 311 -2.46 6.05 -17.85
C PHE A 311 -1.63 7.29 -17.57
N LYS A 312 -2.29 8.44 -17.58
CA LYS A 312 -1.73 9.73 -17.18
C LYS A 312 -2.66 10.42 -16.18
N LEU A 313 -2.13 11.15 -15.21
CA LEU A 313 -2.99 11.87 -14.28
C LEU A 313 -3.70 13.00 -15.05
N ASP A 314 -5.02 12.92 -15.15
CA ASP A 314 -5.84 13.97 -15.77
C ASP A 314 -6.98 14.37 -14.84
N HIS A 315 -6.79 15.47 -14.14
CA HIS A 315 -7.75 15.97 -13.15
C HIS A 315 -9.03 16.58 -13.77
N THR A 316 -9.12 16.72 -15.09
CA THR A 316 -10.17 17.54 -15.74
C THR A 316 -11.47 16.79 -16.07
N PHE A 317 -11.50 15.46 -16.01
CA PHE A 317 -12.65 14.67 -16.49
C PHE A 317 -13.44 13.94 -15.40
N ALA A 318 -12.80 13.64 -14.26
CA ALA A 318 -13.32 12.73 -13.25
C ALA A 318 -14.63 13.25 -12.62
N GLU A 319 -14.72 14.53 -12.28
CA GLU A 319 -15.89 15.15 -11.63
C GLU A 319 -17.20 15.00 -12.42
N ARG A 320 -17.10 14.81 -13.74
CA ARG A 320 -18.26 14.63 -14.62
C ARG A 320 -18.75 13.19 -14.69
N GLN A 321 -18.05 12.25 -14.04
CA GLN A 321 -18.36 10.83 -14.11
C GLN A 321 -19.27 10.38 -12.96
N ALA A 322 -20.15 9.41 -13.24
CA ALA A 322 -21.08 8.87 -12.25
C ALA A 322 -20.39 8.21 -11.03
N TRP A 323 -19.16 7.73 -11.20
CA TRP A 323 -18.34 7.11 -10.14
C TRP A 323 -17.61 8.12 -9.24
N TYR A 324 -17.64 9.41 -9.56
CA TYR A 324 -16.99 10.45 -8.76
C TYR A 324 -17.70 10.64 -7.42
N ARG A 325 -17.22 9.93 -6.41
CA ARG A 325 -17.80 9.89 -5.05
C ARG A 325 -16.66 9.72 -4.06
N THR A 326 -16.78 10.35 -2.90
CA THR A 326 -15.80 10.29 -1.80
C THR A 326 -15.22 8.89 -1.60
N PRO A 327 -13.89 8.76 -1.45
CA PRO A 327 -13.25 7.46 -1.33
C PRO A 327 -13.65 6.74 -0.05
N TRP A 328 -13.85 5.44 -0.12
CA TRP A 328 -14.09 4.61 1.06
C TRP A 328 -13.45 3.24 0.82
N ILE A 329 -12.41 2.95 1.60
CA ILE A 329 -11.64 1.72 1.49
C ILE A 329 -12.52 0.53 1.86
N ALA A 330 -12.59 -0.45 0.97
CA ALA A 330 -13.30 -1.69 1.20
C ALA A 330 -12.39 -2.74 1.83
N LEU A 331 -12.97 -3.68 2.59
CA LEU A 331 -12.25 -4.82 3.14
C LEU A 331 -11.57 -5.64 2.03
N GLU A 332 -12.27 -5.86 0.92
CA GLU A 332 -11.70 -6.62 -0.19
C GLU A 332 -10.46 -5.94 -0.78
N PHE A 333 -10.43 -4.60 -0.83
CA PHE A 333 -9.27 -3.84 -1.28
C PHE A 333 -8.08 -3.95 -0.30
N ASP A 334 -8.34 -4.01 1.00
CA ASP A 334 -7.32 -4.26 2.02
C ASP A 334 -6.67 -5.64 1.88
N LEU A 335 -7.50 -6.68 1.71
CA LEU A 335 -7.01 -8.06 1.69
C LEU A 335 -6.39 -8.45 0.33
N LEU A 336 -6.86 -7.91 -0.79
CA LEU A 336 -6.27 -8.20 -2.11
C LEU A 336 -4.87 -7.61 -2.30
N TYR A 337 -4.46 -6.67 -1.43
CA TYR A 337 -3.16 -6.01 -1.47
C TYR A 337 -2.08 -6.71 -0.62
N ARG A 338 -2.38 -7.91 -0.09
CA ARG A 338 -1.46 -8.73 0.72
C ARG A 338 -0.41 -9.41 -0.16
N TRP A 339 0.43 -8.61 -0.82
CA TRP A 339 1.39 -9.05 -1.82
C TRP A 339 2.71 -9.57 -1.21
N HIS A 340 2.62 -10.39 -0.18
CA HIS A 340 3.80 -10.86 0.56
C HIS A 340 4.70 -11.81 -0.27
N GLY A 341 4.18 -12.37 -1.36
CA GLY A 341 4.98 -13.10 -2.35
C GLY A 341 6.08 -12.27 -3.00
N LEU A 342 5.98 -10.93 -2.99
CA LEU A 342 7.05 -10.04 -3.46
C LEU A 342 8.33 -10.09 -2.61
N ILE A 343 8.21 -10.48 -1.34
CA ILE A 343 9.28 -10.33 -0.34
C ILE A 343 10.42 -11.33 -0.59
N PRO A 344 11.66 -10.87 -0.84
CA PRO A 344 12.77 -11.78 -1.08
C PRO A 344 13.25 -12.44 0.21
N ASP A 345 13.96 -13.57 0.10
CA ASP A 345 14.65 -14.17 1.25
C ASP A 345 15.84 -13.32 1.71
N GLN A 346 16.54 -12.71 0.75
CA GLN A 346 17.70 -11.86 0.96
C GLN A 346 17.71 -10.69 -0.03
N ILE A 347 18.38 -9.60 0.35
CA ILE A 347 18.68 -8.47 -0.53
C ILE A 347 20.19 -8.23 -0.57
N VAL A 348 20.68 -7.76 -1.71
CA VAL A 348 22.09 -7.43 -1.91
C VAL A 348 22.28 -5.92 -1.93
N ILE A 349 23.16 -5.39 -1.09
CA ILE A 349 23.50 -3.96 -1.06
C ILE A 349 25.01 -3.84 -1.01
N GLY A 350 25.61 -3.10 -1.95
CA GLY A 350 27.07 -2.95 -2.03
C GLY A 350 27.81 -4.29 -2.13
N GLY A 351 27.22 -5.30 -2.78
CA GLY A 351 27.78 -6.65 -2.91
C GLY A 351 27.66 -7.55 -1.67
N ARG A 352 26.97 -7.10 -0.61
CA ARG A 352 26.74 -7.90 0.61
C ARG A 352 25.29 -8.35 0.70
N ASN A 353 25.09 -9.59 1.12
CA ASN A 353 23.76 -10.17 1.32
C ASN A 353 23.23 -9.84 2.72
N TYR A 354 21.96 -9.47 2.78
CA TYR A 354 21.22 -9.20 4.01
C TYR A 354 19.93 -10.01 4.01
N ASP A 355 19.71 -10.82 5.04
CA ASP A 355 18.47 -11.57 5.22
C ASP A 355 17.32 -10.69 5.75
N HIS A 356 16.13 -11.28 5.86
CA HIS A 356 14.95 -10.58 6.35
C HIS A 356 15.04 -10.07 7.79
N LEU A 357 15.88 -10.65 8.64
CA LEU A 357 16.12 -10.10 9.97
C LEU A 357 16.98 -8.84 9.87
N GLN A 358 17.90 -8.79 8.92
CA GLN A 358 18.84 -7.69 8.76
C GLN A 358 18.26 -6.47 8.04
N TYR A 359 17.42 -6.64 7.01
CA TYR A 359 16.85 -5.50 6.25
C TYR A 359 15.55 -4.92 6.83
N ARG A 360 14.92 -5.61 7.79
CA ARG A 360 13.74 -5.14 8.52
C ARG A 360 14.17 -4.41 9.79
N VAL A 361 13.49 -3.31 10.16
CA VAL A 361 13.73 -2.56 11.41
C VAL A 361 15.22 -2.34 11.69
N ASN A 362 15.95 -1.80 10.72
CA ASN A 362 17.40 -1.62 10.82
C ASN A 362 17.85 -0.33 10.14
N ASN A 363 17.53 0.80 10.77
CA ASN A 363 17.88 2.11 10.22
C ASN A 363 19.38 2.38 10.25
N ALA A 364 20.15 1.73 11.13
CA ALA A 364 21.61 1.79 11.12
C ALA A 364 22.19 1.26 9.79
N LEU A 365 21.62 0.16 9.27
CA LEU A 365 22.00 -0.36 7.95
C LEU A 365 21.64 0.63 6.84
N PHE A 366 20.48 1.29 6.91
CA PHE A 366 20.08 2.30 5.95
C PHE A 366 21.01 3.52 5.97
N GLU A 367 21.37 4.02 7.16
CA GLU A 367 22.32 5.12 7.34
C GLU A 367 23.69 4.76 6.74
N ALA A 368 24.21 3.58 7.09
CA ALA A 368 25.51 3.12 6.60
C ALA A 368 25.56 2.88 5.09
N ALA A 369 24.45 2.43 4.48
CA ALA A 369 24.37 2.21 3.05
C ALA A 369 24.14 3.52 2.26
N GLY A 370 23.37 4.45 2.83
CA GLY A 370 22.93 5.68 2.16
C GLY A 370 21.72 5.48 1.25
N LEU A 371 20.96 6.56 1.06
CA LEU A 371 19.73 6.56 0.26
C LEU A 371 19.96 6.09 -1.19
N GLY A 372 21.00 6.60 -1.86
CA GLY A 372 21.32 6.22 -3.24
C GLY A 372 21.58 4.72 -3.40
N SER A 373 22.41 4.12 -2.54
CA SER A 373 22.73 2.69 -2.59
C SER A 373 21.51 1.79 -2.37
N VAL A 374 20.61 2.18 -1.45
CA VAL A 374 19.39 1.39 -1.19
C VAL A 374 18.40 1.50 -2.35
N ILE A 375 18.21 2.68 -2.94
CA ILE A 375 17.36 2.85 -4.13
C ILE A 375 17.95 2.10 -5.34
N GLN A 376 19.26 2.19 -5.54
CA GLN A 376 19.97 1.44 -6.58
C GLN A 376 19.76 -0.06 -6.41
N ALA A 377 20.07 -0.60 -5.23
CA ALA A 377 19.90 -2.01 -4.90
C ALA A 377 18.45 -2.47 -5.11
N ALA A 378 17.49 -1.66 -4.68
CA ALA A 378 16.07 -1.97 -4.81
C ALA A 378 15.59 -1.95 -6.27
N SER A 379 16.18 -1.11 -7.12
CA SER A 379 15.79 -0.95 -8.53
C SER A 379 16.34 -2.02 -9.47
N VAL A 380 17.41 -2.72 -9.07
CA VAL A 380 18.08 -3.71 -9.94
C VAL A 380 17.87 -5.16 -9.51
N GLN A 381 17.23 -5.39 -8.35
CA GLN A 381 16.91 -6.73 -7.87
C GLN A 381 15.44 -7.03 -8.10
N ALA A 382 15.16 -8.25 -8.55
CA ALA A 382 13.80 -8.74 -8.74
C ALA A 382 13.10 -8.97 -7.38
N ALA A 383 11.85 -8.53 -7.29
CA ALA A 383 10.92 -9.00 -6.28
C ALA A 383 10.36 -10.38 -6.68
N GLY A 384 9.69 -11.06 -5.75
CA GLY A 384 8.99 -12.31 -6.05
C GLY A 384 7.70 -12.08 -6.84
N ALA A 385 7.14 -13.14 -7.41
CA ALA A 385 5.81 -13.16 -8.02
C ALA A 385 4.70 -13.07 -6.95
N ILE A 386 3.62 -12.35 -7.27
CA ILE A 386 2.41 -12.28 -6.46
C ILE A 386 1.56 -13.51 -6.81
N SER A 387 1.77 -14.60 -6.09
CA SER A 387 1.06 -15.86 -6.32
C SER A 387 1.00 -16.70 -5.05
N LEU A 388 0.15 -17.72 -5.08
CA LEU A 388 0.31 -18.88 -4.21
C LEU A 388 1.70 -19.52 -4.39
N GLN A 389 2.10 -20.30 -3.40
CA GLN A 389 3.38 -21.00 -3.33
C GLN A 389 4.63 -20.12 -3.40
N ASN A 390 4.55 -18.85 -2.97
CA ASN A 390 5.68 -17.91 -3.07
C ASN A 390 5.86 -16.97 -1.87
N VAL A 391 5.03 -17.07 -0.83
CA VAL A 391 5.12 -16.26 0.39
C VAL A 391 6.20 -16.83 1.33
N PRO A 392 7.17 -16.03 1.81
CA PRO A 392 8.21 -16.53 2.70
C PRO A 392 7.63 -17.00 4.04
N GLU A 393 8.24 -18.02 4.65
CA GLU A 393 7.73 -18.70 5.85
C GLU A 393 7.37 -17.74 6.99
N PHE A 394 8.23 -16.74 7.25
CA PHE A 394 8.01 -15.77 8.33
C PHE A 394 6.79 -14.86 8.13
N MET A 395 6.16 -14.88 6.95
CA MET A 395 4.94 -14.12 6.64
C MET A 395 3.66 -14.99 6.66
N LEU A 396 3.75 -16.30 6.88
CA LEU A 396 2.55 -17.16 6.90
C LEU A 396 1.57 -16.82 8.01
N GLY A 397 2.03 -16.23 9.12
CA GLY A 397 1.13 -15.69 10.14
C GLY A 397 0.23 -14.55 9.60
N ALA A 398 0.75 -13.73 8.70
CA ALA A 398 -0.02 -12.67 8.04
C ALA A 398 -1.00 -13.24 7.00
N GLU A 399 -0.63 -14.33 6.31
CA GLU A 399 -1.54 -15.03 5.39
C GLU A 399 -2.69 -15.70 6.13
N TYR A 400 -2.40 -16.40 7.23
CA TYR A 400 -3.43 -16.96 8.10
C TYR A 400 -4.40 -15.89 8.59
N ALA A 401 -3.88 -14.74 9.06
CA ALA A 401 -4.71 -13.61 9.49
C ALA A 401 -5.59 -13.06 8.34
N THR A 402 -5.08 -13.04 7.11
CA THR A 402 -5.79 -12.58 5.91
C THR A 402 -6.94 -13.53 5.55
N VAL A 403 -6.65 -14.84 5.45
CA VAL A 403 -7.67 -15.88 5.21
C VAL A 403 -8.73 -15.84 6.31
N ARG A 404 -8.30 -15.79 7.57
CA ARG A 404 -9.22 -15.75 8.70
C ARG A 404 -10.11 -14.51 8.70
N MET A 405 -9.58 -13.34 8.37
CA MET A 405 -10.36 -12.11 8.24
C MET A 405 -11.42 -12.21 7.13
N GLY A 406 -11.08 -12.85 6.00
CA GLY A 406 -12.04 -13.14 4.95
C GLY A 406 -13.22 -13.99 5.44
N ARG A 407 -12.93 -15.02 6.25
CA ARG A 407 -13.94 -15.91 6.85
C ARG A 407 -14.78 -15.21 7.93
N ASP A 408 -14.13 -14.51 8.86
CA ASP A 408 -14.78 -13.78 9.97
C ASP A 408 -15.85 -12.82 9.47
N PHE A 409 -15.55 -12.10 8.38
CA PHE A 409 -16.46 -11.13 7.79
C PHE A 409 -17.29 -11.67 6.63
N ARG A 410 -17.31 -12.99 6.44
CA ARG A 410 -18.09 -13.71 5.43
C ARG A 410 -17.91 -13.07 4.04
N LEU A 411 -16.68 -12.95 3.56
CA LEU A 411 -16.45 -12.63 2.15
C LEU A 411 -17.07 -13.72 1.28
N ARG A 412 -17.56 -13.31 0.11
CA ARG A 412 -18.16 -14.24 -0.85
C ARG A 412 -17.11 -15.08 -1.59
N PRO A 413 -17.50 -16.20 -2.21
CA PRO A 413 -16.57 -16.99 -3.00
C PRO A 413 -15.98 -16.18 -4.16
N TYR A 414 -14.79 -16.58 -4.63
CA TYR A 414 -14.08 -15.91 -5.73
C TYR A 414 -14.95 -15.70 -6.98
N ASN A 415 -15.78 -16.68 -7.35
CA ASN A 415 -16.68 -16.60 -8.50
C ASN A 415 -17.76 -15.51 -8.38
N ASP A 416 -18.18 -15.12 -7.18
CA ASP A 416 -19.12 -14.01 -7.00
C ASP A 416 -18.46 -12.68 -7.36
N TYR A 417 -17.19 -12.51 -7.00
CA TYR A 417 -16.40 -11.32 -7.37
C TYR A 417 -16.09 -11.29 -8.86
N ARG A 418 -15.85 -12.45 -9.50
CA ARG A 418 -15.76 -12.53 -10.98
C ARG A 418 -17.02 -11.96 -11.64
N ARG A 419 -18.21 -12.44 -11.23
CA ARG A 419 -19.48 -11.95 -11.77
C ARG A 419 -19.66 -10.45 -11.51
N GLN A 420 -19.35 -10.00 -10.30
CA GLN A 420 -19.46 -8.59 -9.91
C GLN A 420 -18.62 -7.67 -10.83
N PHE A 421 -17.42 -8.11 -11.23
CA PHE A 421 -16.54 -7.37 -12.13
C PHE A 421 -16.70 -7.75 -13.61
N GLY A 422 -17.80 -8.41 -13.98
CA GLY A 422 -18.14 -8.71 -15.38
C GLY A 422 -17.38 -9.88 -16.01
N PHE A 423 -16.65 -10.66 -15.22
CA PHE A 423 -15.99 -11.88 -15.67
C PHE A 423 -16.92 -13.09 -15.57
N LYS A 424 -16.73 -14.07 -16.46
CA LYS A 424 -17.43 -15.36 -16.37
C LYS A 424 -16.96 -16.10 -15.11
N PRO A 425 -17.86 -16.68 -14.30
CA PRO A 425 -17.46 -17.58 -13.22
C PRO A 425 -16.73 -18.80 -13.81
N LEU A 426 -15.75 -19.31 -13.08
CA LEU A 426 -15.03 -20.52 -13.45
C LEU A 426 -15.91 -21.73 -13.21
N SER A 427 -15.78 -22.75 -14.06
CA SER A 427 -16.51 -24.03 -13.91
C SER A 427 -15.60 -25.19 -13.51
N ARG A 428 -14.28 -25.02 -13.67
CA ARG A 428 -13.26 -26.04 -13.35
C ARG A 428 -12.01 -25.39 -12.75
N PHE A 429 -11.25 -26.16 -11.95
CA PHE A 429 -10.02 -25.69 -11.30
C PHE A 429 -8.89 -25.35 -12.28
N ASP A 430 -8.82 -26.03 -13.43
CA ASP A 430 -7.83 -25.77 -14.49
C ASP A 430 -8.13 -24.49 -15.30
N GLU A 431 -9.26 -23.83 -15.05
CA GLU A 431 -9.51 -22.46 -15.54
C GLU A 431 -8.93 -21.39 -14.58
N LEU A 432 -8.58 -21.76 -13.35
CA LEU A 432 -8.01 -20.84 -12.36
C LEU A 432 -6.49 -20.73 -12.50
N THR A 433 -5.82 -21.85 -12.72
CA THR A 433 -4.36 -21.96 -12.84
C THR A 433 -3.99 -23.12 -13.76
N ASP A 434 -2.83 -23.04 -14.40
CA ASP A 434 -2.23 -24.10 -15.23
C ASP A 434 -1.21 -24.96 -14.45
N ASP A 435 -0.93 -24.61 -13.19
CA ASP A 435 -0.07 -25.40 -12.31
C ASP A 435 -0.79 -26.66 -11.81
N ALA A 436 -0.37 -27.82 -12.32
CA ALA A 436 -0.97 -29.11 -12.00
C ALA A 436 -0.93 -29.45 -10.49
N GLN A 437 0.16 -29.09 -9.80
CA GLN A 437 0.28 -29.37 -8.36
C GLN A 437 -0.68 -28.49 -7.57
N LEU A 438 -0.81 -27.22 -7.96
CA LEU A 438 -1.76 -26.31 -7.33
C LEU A 438 -3.21 -26.72 -7.62
N ILE A 439 -3.53 -27.17 -8.84
CA ILE A 439 -4.86 -27.72 -9.18
C ILE A 439 -5.21 -28.88 -8.25
N ASP A 440 -4.29 -29.82 -8.05
CA ASP A 440 -4.52 -30.99 -7.21
C ASP A 440 -4.65 -30.61 -5.73
N ALA A 441 -3.83 -29.68 -5.24
CA ALA A 441 -3.96 -29.14 -3.89
C ALA A 441 -5.32 -28.44 -3.67
N LEU A 442 -5.78 -27.65 -4.65
CA LEU A 442 -7.08 -26.98 -4.60
C LEU A 442 -8.25 -27.98 -4.61
N LYS A 443 -8.20 -29.02 -5.43
CA LYS A 443 -9.21 -30.10 -5.44
C LYS A 443 -9.22 -30.88 -4.13
N GLY A 444 -8.08 -31.01 -3.46
CA GLY A 444 -7.98 -31.64 -2.14
C GLY A 444 -8.64 -30.82 -1.02
N LEU A 445 -8.78 -29.50 -1.22
CA LEU A 445 -9.33 -28.56 -0.22
C LEU A 445 -10.77 -28.15 -0.50
N TYR A 446 -11.14 -28.00 -1.77
CA TYR A 446 -12.44 -27.52 -2.21
C TYR A 446 -13.08 -28.57 -3.13
N ASN A 447 -14.32 -28.94 -2.81
CA ASN A 447 -15.06 -29.94 -3.60
C ASN A 447 -15.51 -29.37 -4.96
N ASP A 448 -15.72 -28.06 -5.03
CA ASP A 448 -16.20 -27.34 -6.22
C ASP A 448 -15.44 -26.01 -6.34
N VAL A 449 -15.09 -25.60 -7.57
CA VAL A 449 -14.42 -24.32 -7.84
C VAL A 449 -15.23 -23.11 -7.35
N ASN A 450 -16.56 -23.24 -7.25
CA ASN A 450 -17.45 -22.23 -6.70
C ASN A 450 -17.28 -22.03 -5.19
N GLN A 451 -16.59 -22.93 -4.48
CA GLN A 451 -16.30 -22.80 -3.05
C GLN A 451 -15.00 -22.03 -2.78
N VAL A 452 -14.13 -21.88 -3.79
CA VAL A 452 -12.82 -21.23 -3.64
C VAL A 452 -12.98 -19.85 -3.01
N GLU A 453 -12.29 -19.66 -1.89
CA GLU A 453 -12.31 -18.43 -1.12
C GLU A 453 -11.75 -17.27 -1.94
N PHE A 454 -12.29 -16.06 -1.70
CA PHE A 454 -11.85 -14.84 -2.39
C PHE A 454 -10.33 -14.69 -2.41
N ILE A 455 -9.67 -14.79 -1.26
CA ILE A 455 -8.21 -14.60 -1.13
C ILE A 455 -7.45 -15.67 -1.91
N VAL A 456 -7.80 -16.95 -1.74
CA VAL A 456 -7.15 -18.06 -2.46
C VAL A 456 -7.27 -17.86 -3.96
N GLY A 457 -8.46 -17.55 -4.46
CA GLY A 457 -8.68 -17.33 -5.89
C GLY A 457 -7.92 -16.11 -6.46
N MET A 458 -7.73 -15.03 -5.67
CA MET A 458 -6.95 -13.86 -6.10
C MET A 458 -5.48 -14.21 -6.38
N PHE A 459 -4.88 -15.04 -5.53
CA PHE A 459 -3.46 -15.39 -5.62
C PHE A 459 -3.19 -16.70 -6.40
N ALA A 460 -4.22 -17.52 -6.63
CA ALA A 460 -4.10 -18.73 -7.44
C ALA A 460 -3.99 -18.43 -8.93
N GLN A 461 -4.62 -17.34 -9.41
CA GLN A 461 -4.63 -16.99 -10.81
C GLN A 461 -3.28 -16.41 -11.24
N GLY A 462 -2.61 -17.10 -12.17
CA GLY A 462 -1.36 -16.62 -12.79
C GLY A 462 -1.53 -15.30 -13.55
N SER A 463 -0.41 -14.65 -13.86
CA SER A 463 -0.37 -13.43 -14.68
C SER A 463 -0.95 -13.66 -16.08
N VAL A 464 -1.77 -12.74 -16.56
CA VAL A 464 -2.32 -12.76 -17.93
C VAL A 464 -1.59 -11.73 -18.80
N GLY A 465 -0.95 -12.21 -19.88
CA GLY A 465 -0.19 -11.35 -20.80
C GLY A 465 0.98 -10.65 -20.09
N GLU A 466 1.04 -9.32 -20.20
CA GLU A 466 2.08 -8.48 -19.57
C GLU A 466 1.69 -8.00 -18.15
N GLY A 467 0.47 -8.30 -17.67
CA GLY A 467 -0.01 -7.89 -16.35
C GLY A 467 0.71 -8.61 -15.20
N LEU A 468 0.76 -8.00 -14.01
CA LEU A 468 1.46 -8.60 -12.86
C LEU A 468 0.72 -9.79 -12.23
N PHE A 469 -0.59 -9.89 -12.39
CA PHE A 469 -1.44 -10.91 -11.79
C PHE A 469 -2.67 -11.22 -12.68
N GLY A 470 -3.54 -12.12 -12.22
CA GLY A 470 -4.76 -12.51 -12.92
C GLY A 470 -5.75 -11.37 -13.18
N ASP A 471 -6.62 -11.56 -14.18
CA ASP A 471 -7.55 -10.53 -14.68
C ASP A 471 -8.43 -9.90 -13.61
N LEU A 472 -8.96 -10.69 -12.68
CA LEU A 472 -9.85 -10.16 -11.65
C LEU A 472 -9.08 -9.27 -10.66
N LEU A 473 -7.91 -9.70 -10.20
CA LEU A 473 -7.09 -8.90 -9.30
C LEU A 473 -6.67 -7.58 -9.99
N ASN A 474 -6.33 -7.63 -11.29
CA ASN A 474 -6.03 -6.42 -12.10
C ASN A 474 -7.21 -5.45 -12.13
N ALA A 475 -8.42 -5.96 -12.41
CA ALA A 475 -9.61 -5.13 -12.49
C ALA A 475 -9.96 -4.49 -11.14
N MET A 476 -9.86 -5.24 -10.04
CA MET A 476 -10.16 -4.74 -8.70
C MET A 476 -9.16 -3.68 -8.25
N VAL A 477 -7.85 -3.95 -8.37
CA VAL A 477 -6.80 -3.00 -8.01
C VAL A 477 -6.94 -1.70 -8.80
N ALA A 478 -7.16 -1.79 -10.12
CA ALA A 478 -7.31 -0.60 -10.95
C ALA A 478 -8.57 0.19 -10.59
N TYR A 479 -9.72 -0.49 -10.38
CA TYR A 479 -10.96 0.18 -9.97
C TYR A 479 -10.79 0.95 -8.65
N ASP A 480 -10.27 0.29 -7.60
CA ASP A 480 -10.18 0.91 -6.29
C ASP A 480 -9.12 2.01 -6.27
N ALA A 481 -7.97 1.80 -6.91
CA ALA A 481 -6.91 2.82 -7.00
C ALA A 481 -7.39 4.06 -7.76
N PHE A 482 -8.00 3.92 -8.95
CA PHE A 482 -8.46 5.09 -9.71
C PHE A 482 -9.59 5.84 -9.00
N THR A 483 -10.60 5.11 -8.49
CA THR A 483 -11.71 5.77 -7.78
C THR A 483 -11.27 6.37 -6.45
N GLN A 484 -10.14 5.96 -5.88
CA GLN A 484 -9.53 6.59 -4.72
C GLN A 484 -8.76 7.86 -5.10
N ILE A 485 -7.88 7.78 -6.10
CA ILE A 485 -7.01 8.90 -6.49
C ILE A 485 -7.82 10.04 -7.08
N TYR A 486 -8.64 9.76 -8.11
CA TYR A 486 -9.35 10.79 -8.86
C TYR A 486 -10.43 11.53 -8.07
N THR A 487 -10.82 11.01 -6.90
CA THR A 487 -11.81 11.65 -6.01
C THR A 487 -11.16 12.40 -4.85
N ASN A 488 -9.82 12.53 -4.86
CA ASN A 488 -9.10 13.36 -3.92
C ASN A 488 -9.44 14.85 -4.15
N PRO A 489 -9.79 15.63 -3.10
CA PRO A 489 -10.14 17.04 -3.23
C PRO A 489 -9.06 17.90 -3.90
N LEU A 490 -7.78 17.53 -3.79
CA LEU A 490 -6.67 18.27 -4.42
C LEU A 490 -6.75 18.26 -5.95
N LEU A 491 -7.44 17.27 -6.54
CA LEU A 491 -7.65 17.17 -7.99
C LEU A 491 -8.95 17.82 -8.45
N SER A 492 -9.73 18.42 -7.54
CA SER A 492 -10.97 19.08 -7.90
C SER A 492 -10.73 20.31 -8.78
N GLN A 493 -11.65 20.60 -9.71
CA GLN A 493 -11.51 21.74 -10.64
C GLN A 493 -11.37 23.09 -9.92
N ASN A 494 -12.01 23.26 -8.77
CA ASN A 494 -11.95 24.49 -7.98
C ASN A 494 -10.70 24.58 -7.09
N VAL A 495 -9.98 23.48 -6.91
CA VAL A 495 -8.81 23.37 -6.03
C VAL A 495 -7.51 23.31 -6.83
N TYR A 496 -7.53 22.65 -8.00
CA TYR A 496 -6.38 22.48 -8.89
C TYR A 496 -6.04 23.75 -9.67
N ASN A 497 -5.43 24.71 -8.99
CA ASN A 497 -5.02 26.00 -9.57
C ASN A 497 -3.83 26.63 -8.82
N ALA A 498 -3.31 27.74 -9.37
CA ALA A 498 -2.14 28.43 -8.85
C ALA A 498 -2.36 29.11 -7.50
N HIS A 499 -3.61 29.44 -7.11
CA HIS A 499 -3.88 30.00 -5.79
C HIS A 499 -3.67 28.96 -4.68
N THR A 500 -3.98 27.69 -4.95
CA THR A 500 -3.75 26.59 -4.01
C THR A 500 -2.29 26.13 -4.02
N PHE A 501 -1.72 25.91 -5.20
CA PHE A 501 -0.41 25.26 -5.35
C PHE A 501 0.77 26.20 -5.58
N SER A 502 0.54 27.51 -5.82
CA SER A 502 1.47 28.44 -6.46
C SER A 502 1.80 28.09 -7.92
N ASP A 503 2.30 29.06 -8.67
CA ASP A 503 2.80 28.82 -10.04
C ASP A 503 3.98 27.84 -10.03
N TYR A 504 4.87 27.97 -9.04
CA TYR A 504 5.99 27.05 -8.85
C TYR A 504 5.50 25.61 -8.61
N GLY A 505 4.52 25.43 -7.74
CA GLY A 505 3.99 24.11 -7.42
C GLY A 505 3.33 23.42 -8.61
N LEU A 506 2.52 24.16 -9.39
CA LEU A 506 1.93 23.61 -10.63
C LEU A 506 3.01 23.19 -11.63
N GLN A 507 4.03 24.02 -11.85
CA GLN A 507 5.15 23.68 -12.74
C GLN A 507 5.94 22.47 -12.23
N LEU A 508 6.15 22.35 -10.92
CA LEU A 508 6.85 21.21 -10.35
C LEU A 508 6.05 19.92 -10.51
N ILE A 509 4.73 19.95 -10.30
CA ILE A 509 3.83 18.81 -10.52
C ILE A 509 3.88 18.38 -11.98
N GLU A 510 3.79 19.33 -12.91
CA GLU A 510 3.84 19.06 -14.35
C GLU A 510 5.17 18.40 -14.77
N LYS A 511 6.30 18.98 -14.31
CA LYS A 511 7.65 18.50 -14.63
C LYS A 511 8.01 17.17 -13.99
N THR A 512 7.37 16.79 -12.89
CA THR A 512 7.67 15.55 -12.18
C THR A 512 6.96 14.38 -12.85
N THR A 513 7.64 13.66 -13.72
CA THR A 513 7.09 12.58 -14.54
C THR A 513 7.43 11.19 -14.02
N SER A 514 8.44 11.08 -13.15
CA SER A 514 8.91 9.82 -12.61
C SER A 514 9.47 9.95 -11.20
N LEU A 515 9.59 8.82 -10.51
CA LEU A 515 10.28 8.71 -9.23
C LEU A 515 11.78 9.04 -9.38
N ALA A 516 12.35 8.81 -10.57
CA ALA A 516 13.71 9.23 -10.90
C ALA A 516 13.87 10.76 -10.78
N ASP A 517 12.86 11.54 -11.17
CA ASP A 517 12.91 13.00 -11.03
C ASP A 517 13.00 13.44 -9.55
N LEU A 518 12.39 12.69 -8.62
CA LEU A 518 12.52 12.95 -7.18
C LEU A 518 13.93 12.58 -6.69
N VAL A 519 14.44 11.43 -7.11
CA VAL A 519 15.79 10.96 -6.76
C VAL A 519 16.82 11.98 -7.24
N HIS A 520 16.72 12.44 -8.49
CA HIS A 520 17.64 13.42 -9.08
C HIS A 520 17.67 14.76 -8.33
N ARG A 521 16.54 15.20 -7.77
CA ARG A 521 16.46 16.46 -7.01
C ARG A 521 16.95 16.35 -5.57
N ASN A 522 17.04 15.14 -5.02
CA ASN A 522 17.25 14.92 -3.57
C ASN A 522 18.51 14.08 -3.26
N LEU A 523 19.34 13.81 -4.27
CA LEU A 523 20.64 13.13 -4.16
C LEU A 523 21.67 13.85 -5.03
N ALA A 524 22.85 14.11 -4.47
CA ALA A 524 23.94 14.81 -5.14
C ALA A 524 24.55 14.00 -6.30
N ASP A 525 24.65 12.67 -6.16
CA ASP A 525 25.23 11.75 -7.15
C ASP A 525 24.15 10.83 -7.75
N SER A 526 23.11 11.44 -8.30
CA SER A 526 21.90 10.74 -8.69
C SER A 526 21.93 10.14 -10.10
N ASP A 527 22.81 10.62 -10.97
CA ASP A 527 22.92 10.20 -12.38
C ASP A 527 23.30 8.71 -12.53
N GLU A 528 23.95 8.13 -11.52
CA GLU A 528 24.35 6.71 -11.50
C GLU A 528 23.32 5.80 -10.81
N VAL A 529 22.26 6.37 -10.21
CA VAL A 529 21.25 5.63 -9.48
C VAL A 529 20.11 5.22 -10.41
N ALA A 530 20.00 3.93 -10.70
CA ALA A 530 18.84 3.36 -11.34
C ALA A 530 17.60 3.53 -10.46
N VAL A 531 16.51 3.98 -11.08
CA VAL A 531 15.20 4.14 -10.43
C VAL A 531 14.13 3.55 -11.34
N ARG A 532 13.66 2.34 -11.02
CA ARG A 532 12.69 1.64 -11.85
C ARG A 532 11.93 0.58 -11.08
N PHE A 533 10.64 0.45 -11.42
CA PHE A 533 9.76 -0.61 -10.91
C PHE A 533 9.91 -1.95 -11.64
N ALA A 534 10.57 -1.97 -12.80
CA ALA A 534 10.87 -3.18 -13.55
C ALA A 534 12.37 -3.45 -13.57
N VAL A 535 12.77 -4.73 -13.48
CA VAL A 535 14.17 -5.19 -13.55
C VAL A 535 14.67 -5.31 -14.97
#